data_AF-A0A3A4RUZ9-F1
#
_entry.id   AF-A0A3A4RUZ9-F1
#
_cell.length_a   1.000
_cell.length_b   1.000
_cell.length_c   1.000
_cell.angle_alpha   90.00
_cell.angle_beta   90.00
_cell.angle_gamma   90.00
#
_symmetry.space_group_name_H-M   'P 1'
#
loop_
_entity.id
_entity.type
_entity.pdbx_description
1 polymer ?
#
loop_
_entity_poly.entity_id
_entity_poly.type
_entity_poly.pdbx_seq_one_letter_code
_entity_poly.pdbx_strand_id
1 'polypeptide(L)'
;MKVTDSDVIQMGEKELIDAITGDLDWEAIEKIFKNKYHLGFQEDIEYKNGDIVVHNNQIAYKLNFDVRISLSVLFDRKGECLTVTALTDDQKADEEGSLSSPSAKHSRTDNSPDGNEELMEDSLVESEVEVNENVSQMASKIADMISEINQD
;
A
#
# COMPACT_ATOMS: atom_id res chain seq x y z
N MET A 1 15.00 -44.09 -30.83
CA MET A 1 15.42 -43.24 -31.97
C MET A 1 15.49 -41.80 -31.46
N LYS A 2 16.55 -41.04 -31.77
CA LYS A 2 16.66 -39.61 -31.47
C LYS A 2 16.60 -38.83 -32.79
N VAL A 3 15.74 -37.82 -32.86
CA VAL A 3 15.50 -37.03 -34.09
C VAL A 3 16.30 -35.72 -34.07
N THR A 4 16.64 -35.22 -32.88
CA THR A 4 17.47 -34.02 -32.68
C THR A 4 18.29 -34.18 -31.40
N ASP A 5 19.23 -33.26 -31.20
CA ASP A 5 19.99 -33.11 -29.97
C ASP A 5 19.10 -32.51 -28.86
N SER A 6 19.21 -33.04 -27.64
CA SER A 6 18.47 -32.48 -26.50
C SER A 6 18.95 -31.09 -26.13
N ASP A 7 20.24 -30.80 -26.36
CA ASP A 7 20.84 -29.52 -25.98
C ASP A 7 20.26 -28.37 -26.82
N VAL A 8 19.90 -28.66 -28.07
CA VAL A 8 19.20 -27.70 -28.96
C VAL A 8 17.80 -27.40 -28.43
N ILE A 9 17.08 -28.42 -27.94
CA ILE A 9 15.74 -28.23 -27.35
C ILE A 9 15.85 -27.40 -26.08
N GLN A 10 16.74 -27.77 -25.15
CA GLN A 10 16.92 -27.06 -23.87
C GLN A 10 17.34 -25.61 -24.06
N MET A 11 18.20 -25.35 -25.05
CA MET A 11 18.60 -23.98 -25.38
C MET A 11 17.41 -23.18 -25.92
N GLY A 12 16.59 -23.77 -26.80
CA GLY A 12 15.36 -23.13 -27.28
C GLY A 12 14.32 -22.88 -26.18
N GLU A 13 14.17 -23.81 -25.23
CA GLU A 13 13.31 -23.62 -24.05
C GLU A 13 13.79 -22.44 -23.21
N LYS A 14 15.10 -22.35 -22.96
CA LYS A 14 15.69 -21.22 -22.24
C LYS A 14 15.48 -19.90 -22.96
N GLU A 15 15.76 -19.83 -24.27
CA GLU A 15 15.55 -18.62 -25.07
C GLU A 15 14.09 -18.16 -25.07
N LEU A 16 13.14 -19.12 -25.11
CA LEU A 16 11.71 -18.82 -25.00
C LEU A 16 11.37 -18.23 -23.64
N ILE A 17 11.86 -18.84 -22.55
CA ILE A 17 11.62 -18.33 -21.20
C ILE A 17 12.24 -16.94 -21.02
N ASP A 18 13.47 -16.73 -21.50
CA ASP A 18 14.16 -15.45 -21.44
C ASP A 18 13.35 -14.36 -22.18
N ALA A 19 12.81 -14.67 -23.37
CA ALA A 19 11.92 -13.77 -24.10
C ALA A 19 10.62 -13.45 -23.34
N ILE A 20 9.98 -14.46 -22.73
CA ILE A 20 8.78 -14.26 -21.91
C ILE A 20 9.08 -13.36 -20.71
N THR A 21 10.22 -13.54 -20.04
CA THR A 21 10.61 -12.70 -18.90
C THR A 21 10.98 -11.28 -19.31
N GLY A 22 11.49 -11.07 -20.53
CA GLY A 22 11.77 -9.75 -21.07
C GLY A 22 10.52 -8.93 -21.40
N ASP A 23 9.45 -9.61 -21.83
CA ASP A 23 8.16 -8.99 -22.18
C ASP A 23 7.14 -9.02 -21.02
N LEU A 24 7.55 -9.46 -19.84
CA LEU A 24 6.65 -9.58 -18.69
C LEU A 24 6.18 -8.21 -18.21
N ASP A 25 4.88 -8.06 -17.96
CA ASP A 25 4.32 -6.86 -17.35
C ASP A 25 4.60 -6.86 -15.82
N TRP A 26 5.71 -6.25 -15.44
CA TRP A 26 6.14 -6.17 -14.04
C TRP A 26 5.16 -5.39 -13.16
N GLU A 27 4.49 -4.36 -13.70
CA GLU A 27 3.45 -3.63 -12.95
C GLU A 27 2.25 -4.53 -12.65
N ALA A 28 1.85 -5.38 -13.60
CA ALA A 28 0.79 -6.35 -13.37
C ALA A 28 1.19 -7.38 -12.31
N ILE A 29 2.43 -7.87 -12.33
CA ILE A 29 2.96 -8.75 -11.28
C ILE A 29 2.91 -8.05 -9.93
N GLU A 30 3.41 -6.82 -9.83
CA GLU A 30 3.37 -6.04 -8.59
C GLU A 30 1.95 -5.88 -8.05
N LYS A 31 0.98 -5.53 -8.91
CA LYS A 31 -0.44 -5.43 -8.55
C LYS A 31 -1.01 -6.74 -8.02
N ILE A 32 -0.67 -7.88 -8.66
CA ILE A 32 -1.09 -9.21 -8.19
C ILE A 32 -0.56 -9.47 -6.78
N PHE A 33 0.72 -9.17 -6.52
CA PHE A 33 1.28 -9.38 -5.19
C PHE A 33 0.69 -8.41 -4.15
N LYS A 34 0.52 -7.13 -4.48
CA LYS A 34 -0.11 -6.12 -3.60
C LYS A 34 -1.52 -6.54 -3.22
N ASN A 35 -2.30 -7.04 -4.18
CA ASN A 35 -3.66 -7.51 -3.94
C ASN A 35 -3.71 -8.79 -3.11
N LYS A 36 -2.78 -9.72 -3.35
CA LYS A 36 -2.80 -11.04 -2.70
C LYS A 36 -2.18 -11.04 -1.30
N TYR A 37 -1.15 -10.23 -1.07
CA TYR A 37 -0.37 -10.25 0.16
C TYR A 37 -0.39 -8.93 0.94
N HIS A 38 -0.97 -7.85 0.39
CA HIS A 38 -0.99 -6.51 1.00
C HIS A 38 0.39 -5.95 1.33
N LEU A 39 1.42 -6.41 0.61
CA LEU A 39 2.80 -5.96 0.74
C LEU A 39 3.17 -5.18 -0.51
N GLY A 40 3.74 -3.99 -0.31
CA GLY A 40 4.43 -3.25 -1.37
C GLY A 40 5.87 -3.73 -1.47
N PHE A 41 6.43 -3.65 -2.67
CA PHE A 41 7.83 -3.97 -2.92
C PHE A 41 8.55 -2.70 -3.30
N GLN A 42 9.79 -2.58 -2.83
CA GLN A 42 10.60 -1.38 -3.04
C GLN A 42 11.59 -1.59 -4.20
N GLU A 43 11.20 -2.36 -5.22
CA GLU A 43 11.93 -2.65 -6.48
C GLU A 43 12.78 -3.96 -6.55
N ASP A 44 12.96 -4.74 -5.48
CA ASP A 44 13.79 -5.95 -5.51
C ASP A 44 13.00 -7.24 -5.85
N ILE A 45 12.48 -7.36 -7.08
CA ILE A 45 11.99 -8.64 -7.64
C ILE A 45 13.10 -9.25 -8.50
N GLU A 46 13.61 -10.41 -8.10
CA GLU A 46 14.67 -11.13 -8.80
C GLU A 46 14.11 -12.40 -9.43
N TYR A 47 14.22 -12.52 -10.75
CA TYR A 47 13.91 -13.77 -11.44
C TYR A 47 14.92 -14.87 -11.08
N LYS A 48 14.43 -16.06 -10.73
CA LYS A 48 15.27 -17.22 -10.39
C LYS A 48 15.34 -18.26 -11.48
N ASN A 49 14.19 -18.75 -11.93
CA ASN A 49 14.10 -19.76 -12.98
C ASN A 49 12.68 -19.86 -13.54
N GLY A 50 12.57 -20.57 -14.66
CA GLY A 50 11.34 -20.78 -15.39
C GLY A 50 11.30 -22.18 -15.96
N ASP A 51 10.10 -22.71 -16.11
CA ASP A 51 9.87 -24.07 -16.59
C ASP A 51 8.60 -24.14 -17.46
N ILE A 52 8.56 -25.11 -18.37
CA ILE A 52 7.43 -25.37 -19.24
C ILE A 52 6.70 -26.60 -18.69
N VAL A 53 5.48 -26.39 -18.22
CA VAL A 53 4.68 -27.42 -17.55
C VAL A 53 3.37 -27.66 -18.26
N VAL A 54 2.77 -28.84 -18.08
CA VAL A 54 1.41 -29.11 -18.54
C VAL A 54 0.43 -28.78 -17.41
N HIS A 55 -0.47 -27.84 -17.66
CA HIS A 55 -1.53 -27.46 -16.74
C HIS A 55 -2.87 -27.48 -17.48
N ASN A 56 -3.86 -28.20 -16.96
CA ASN A 56 -5.19 -28.36 -17.58
C ASN A 56 -5.13 -28.78 -19.07
N ASN A 57 -4.32 -29.81 -19.36
CA ASN A 57 -4.12 -30.34 -20.73
C ASN A 57 -3.56 -29.32 -21.74
N GLN A 58 -2.97 -28.22 -21.26
CA GLN A 58 -2.35 -27.17 -22.06
C GLN A 58 -0.93 -26.88 -21.57
N ILE A 59 -0.10 -26.35 -22.47
CA ILE A 59 1.24 -25.88 -22.13
C ILE A 59 1.11 -24.58 -21.32
N ALA A 60 1.82 -24.50 -20.21
CA ALA A 60 1.88 -23.33 -19.34
C ALA A 60 3.34 -23.05 -18.95
N TYR A 61 3.59 -21.79 -18.59
CA TYR A 61 4.91 -21.31 -18.19
C TYR A 61 4.90 -21.01 -16.70
N LYS A 62 5.76 -21.70 -15.95
CA LYS A 62 5.93 -21.47 -14.52
C LYS A 62 7.20 -20.65 -14.32
N LEU A 63 7.07 -19.43 -13.83
CA LEU A 63 8.19 -18.55 -13.50
C LEU A 63 8.27 -18.40 -11.98
N ASN A 64 9.48 -18.48 -11.43
CA ASN A 64 9.73 -18.27 -10.01
C ASN A 64 10.57 -16.99 -9.81
N PHE A 65 10.14 -16.19 -8.84
CA PHE A 65 10.77 -14.93 -8.47
C PHE A 65 11.04 -14.93 -6.97
N ASP A 66 12.19 -14.40 -6.59
CA ASP A 66 12.46 -14.04 -5.21
C ASP A 66 12.16 -12.57 -5.03
N VAL A 67 11.56 -12.24 -3.89
CA VAL A 67 11.18 -10.87 -3.60
C VAL A 67 11.67 -10.48 -2.23
N ARG A 68 12.38 -9.34 -2.14
CA ARG A 68 12.84 -8.79 -0.86
C ARG A 68 11.83 -7.78 -0.33
N ILE A 69 11.47 -7.93 0.94
CA ILE A 69 10.52 -7.06 1.65
C ILE A 69 11.24 -6.43 2.84
N SER A 70 11.05 -5.13 3.01
CA SER A 70 11.53 -4.38 4.17
C SER A 70 10.41 -4.26 5.21
N LEU A 71 10.66 -4.74 6.42
CA LEU A 71 9.72 -4.67 7.55
C LEU A 71 10.30 -3.78 8.64
N SER A 72 9.44 -2.95 9.23
CA SER A 72 9.71 -2.18 10.45
C SER A 72 8.87 -2.75 11.58
N VAL A 73 9.51 -3.00 12.73
CA VAL A 73 8.86 -3.53 13.93
C VAL A 73 9.09 -2.56 15.07
N LEU A 74 8.00 -2.04 15.62
CA LEU A 74 8.02 -1.21 16.81
C LEU A 74 7.57 -2.05 18.01
N PHE A 75 8.36 -2.03 19.07
CA PHE A 75 8.06 -2.69 20.33
C PHE A 75 8.47 -1.82 21.51
N ASP A 76 7.86 -2.04 22.66
CA ASP A 76 8.10 -1.24 23.86
C ASP A 76 9.31 -1.74 24.67
N ARG A 77 9.61 -1.07 25.78
CA ARG A 77 10.75 -1.45 26.66
C ARG A 77 10.55 -2.78 27.40
N LYS A 78 9.33 -3.32 27.44
CA LYS A 78 9.02 -4.62 28.04
C LYS A 78 9.10 -5.75 27.00
N GLY A 79 9.24 -5.40 25.72
CA GLY A 79 9.27 -6.34 24.60
C GLY A 79 7.90 -6.61 23.99
N GLU A 80 6.87 -5.82 24.31
CA GLU A 80 5.55 -5.95 23.71
C GLU A 80 5.54 -5.31 22.31
N CYS A 81 5.11 -6.06 21.29
CA CYS A 81 4.99 -5.53 19.94
C CYS A 81 3.85 -4.52 19.87
N LEU A 82 4.19 -3.31 19.43
CA LEU A 82 3.23 -2.22 19.27
C LEU A 82 2.73 -2.16 17.82
N THR A 83 3.62 -2.35 16.84
CA THR A 83 3.26 -2.25 15.41
C THR A 83 4.27 -3.00 14.55
N VAL A 84 3.78 -3.57 13.45
CA VAL A 84 4.62 -4.08 12.35
C VAL A 84 4.14 -3.42 11.07
N THR A 85 5.04 -2.77 10.34
CA THR A 85 4.76 -2.19 9.02
C THR A 85 5.70 -2.76 7.97
N ALA A 86 5.16 -3.08 6.81
CA ALA A 86 5.98 -3.31 5.62
C ALA A 86 6.10 -2.00 4.86
N LEU A 87 7.31 -1.63 4.42
CA LEU A 87 7.45 -0.45 3.57
C LEU A 87 6.73 -0.71 2.24
N THR A 88 5.72 0.10 1.97
CA THR A 88 5.04 0.17 0.67
C THR A 88 5.35 1.54 0.08
N ASP A 89 5.67 1.61 -1.21
CA ASP A 89 6.15 2.85 -1.85
C ASP A 89 5.11 4.00 -1.86
N ASP A 90 3.88 3.72 -1.44
CA ASP A 90 2.80 4.71 -1.25
C ASP A 90 2.98 5.64 -0.04
N GLN A 91 4.02 5.48 0.80
CA GLN A 91 4.30 6.37 1.93
C GLN A 91 5.50 7.29 1.69
N LYS A 92 5.42 8.12 0.64
CA LYS A 92 6.23 9.33 0.48
C LYS A 92 5.34 10.55 0.32
N ALA A 93 4.59 10.90 1.35
CA ALA A 93 4.05 12.24 1.53
C ALA A 93 3.72 12.43 3.01
N ASP A 94 4.05 13.62 3.51
CA ASP A 94 3.61 14.20 4.79
C ASP A 94 4.44 13.90 6.05
N GLU A 95 5.71 14.33 6.05
CA GLU A 95 6.32 14.91 7.25
C GLU A 95 6.95 16.29 6.94
N GLU A 96 6.10 17.29 6.65
CA GLU A 96 6.45 18.69 6.93
C GLU A 96 5.94 19.05 8.34
N GLY A 97 6.74 18.66 9.34
CA GLY A 97 6.52 18.97 10.76
C GLY A 97 7.32 20.20 11.20
N SER A 98 6.69 21.36 11.04
CA SER A 98 7.04 22.69 11.55
C SER A 98 7.85 22.72 12.87
N LEU A 99 9.12 23.15 12.79
CA LEU A 99 9.90 23.64 13.93
C LEU A 99 9.83 25.17 13.95
N SER A 100 8.90 25.69 14.75
CA SER A 100 8.86 27.10 15.12
C SER A 100 9.92 27.40 16.18
N SER A 101 10.67 28.49 15.99
CA SER A 101 11.37 29.17 17.07
C SER A 101 11.53 30.67 16.76
N PRO A 102 11.58 31.52 17.80
CA PRO A 102 10.99 32.85 17.77
C PRO A 102 12.02 33.95 17.57
N SER A 103 11.64 35.03 16.88
CA SER A 103 12.45 36.24 16.84
C SER A 103 11.59 37.48 17.09
N ALA A 104 11.75 38.02 18.29
CA ALA A 104 11.24 39.32 18.69
C ALA A 104 12.22 40.42 18.24
N LYS A 105 11.71 41.51 17.65
CA LYS A 105 11.78 42.90 18.18
C LYS A 105 11.52 43.99 17.12
N HIS A 106 10.59 44.88 17.50
CA HIS A 106 10.56 46.35 17.33
C HIS A 106 10.53 47.05 15.95
N SER A 107 9.45 47.82 15.69
CA SER A 107 9.41 49.31 15.74
C SER A 107 8.01 49.80 15.30
N ARG A 108 7.20 50.38 16.20
CA ARG A 108 6.97 51.82 16.54
C ARG A 108 6.03 52.60 15.59
N THR A 109 4.88 53.02 16.18
CA THR A 109 4.10 54.29 16.03
C THR A 109 3.47 54.57 14.65
N ASP A 110 2.23 55.03 14.48
CA ASP A 110 1.43 55.98 15.28
C ASP A 110 -0.05 56.01 14.83
N ASN A 111 -0.89 56.64 15.69
CA ASN A 111 -2.24 57.19 15.48
C ASN A 111 -3.51 56.32 15.66
N SER A 112 -4.14 56.54 16.82
CA SER A 112 -5.60 56.50 17.07
C SER A 112 -6.25 57.86 16.64
N PRO A 113 -7.55 58.17 16.87
CA PRO A 113 -8.65 57.36 17.42
C PRO A 113 -10.04 57.55 16.74
N ASP A 114 -11.00 56.71 17.18
CA ASP A 114 -12.42 57.00 17.47
C ASP A 114 -13.44 57.27 16.34
N GLY A 115 -14.53 56.51 16.36
CA GLY A 115 -15.67 56.61 15.42
C GLY A 115 -16.68 55.46 15.60
N ASN A 116 -17.75 55.76 16.32
CA ASN A 116 -18.80 54.91 16.89
C ASN A 116 -19.67 54.05 15.93
N GLU A 117 -20.38 53.11 16.57
CA GLU A 117 -21.68 52.46 16.23
C GLU A 117 -21.68 51.27 15.23
N GLU A 118 -21.98 50.06 15.72
CA GLU A 118 -23.31 49.43 15.61
C GLU A 118 -23.34 48.02 16.25
N LEU A 119 -24.38 47.77 17.05
CA LEU A 119 -24.77 46.46 17.58
C LEU A 119 -25.81 45.85 16.64
N MET A 120 -25.56 44.66 16.07
CA MET A 120 -26.55 43.63 15.66
C MET A 120 -25.79 42.28 15.60
N GLU A 121 -26.03 41.32 16.48
CA GLU A 121 -27.10 40.29 16.45
C GLU A 121 -27.01 39.37 15.21
N ASP A 122 -26.50 38.14 15.40
CA ASP A 122 -27.25 36.88 15.23
C ASP A 122 -26.41 35.67 14.74
N SER A 123 -26.90 34.49 15.11
CA SER A 123 -26.69 33.16 14.55
C SER A 123 -25.54 32.30 15.09
N LEU A 124 -25.86 31.63 16.20
CA LEU A 124 -25.37 30.29 16.53
C LEU A 124 -25.87 29.29 15.49
N VAL A 125 -24.96 28.65 14.77
CA VAL A 125 -25.27 27.44 13.97
C VAL A 125 -24.66 26.25 14.68
N GLU A 126 -25.50 25.48 15.37
CA GLU A 126 -25.20 24.10 15.74
C GLU A 126 -25.33 23.25 14.48
N SER A 127 -24.19 22.82 13.93
CA SER A 127 -24.19 21.79 12.88
C SER A 127 -24.36 20.42 13.54
N GLU A 128 -25.57 19.88 13.42
CA GLU A 128 -25.92 18.51 13.77
C GLU A 128 -25.01 17.52 13.02
N VAL A 129 -24.45 16.57 13.78
CA VAL A 129 -23.59 15.50 13.27
C VAL A 129 -24.47 14.45 12.60
N GLU A 130 -24.54 14.50 11.27
CA GLU A 130 -25.18 13.49 10.43
C GLU A 130 -24.29 12.23 10.36
N VAL A 131 -24.38 11.38 11.40
CA VAL A 131 -23.75 10.04 11.42
C VAL A 131 -24.86 9.02 11.61
N ASN A 132 -25.49 8.53 10.54
CA ASN A 132 -26.33 7.33 10.70
C ASN A 132 -26.59 6.43 9.48
N GLU A 133 -25.73 6.41 8.46
CA GLU A 133 -25.78 5.32 7.45
C GLU A 133 -24.54 4.42 7.47
N ASN A 134 -23.36 4.99 7.73
CA ASN A 134 -22.11 4.22 7.72
C ASN A 134 -21.99 3.24 8.90
N VAL A 135 -22.54 3.58 10.08
CA VAL A 135 -22.47 2.72 11.27
C VAL A 135 -23.37 1.49 11.11
N SER A 136 -24.57 1.67 10.55
CA SER A 136 -25.51 0.58 10.26
C SER A 136 -24.94 -0.40 9.23
N GLN A 137 -24.25 0.09 8.20
CA GLN A 137 -23.59 -0.77 7.22
C GLN A 137 -22.39 -1.53 7.79
N MET A 138 -21.59 -0.91 8.66
CA MET A 138 -20.51 -1.60 9.38
C MET A 138 -21.05 -2.67 10.34
N ALA A 139 -22.12 -2.37 11.07
CA ALA A 139 -22.73 -3.32 11.99
C ALA A 139 -23.25 -4.58 11.28
N SER A 140 -23.84 -4.44 10.09
CA SER A 140 -24.29 -5.59 9.29
C SER A 140 -23.13 -6.48 8.86
N LYS A 141 -22.03 -5.90 8.35
CA LYS A 141 -20.85 -6.67 7.92
C LYS A 141 -20.19 -7.43 9.07
N ILE A 142 -20.18 -6.85 10.27
CA ILE A 142 -19.62 -7.52 11.46
C ILE A 142 -20.52 -8.69 11.89
N ALA A 143 -21.85 -8.54 11.83
CA ALA A 143 -22.79 -9.60 12.17
C ALA A 143 -22.69 -10.81 11.22
N ASP A 144 -22.47 -10.57 9.93
CA ASP A 144 -22.30 -11.62 8.93
C ASP A 144 -21.00 -12.43 9.19
N MET A 145 -19.88 -11.76 9.47
CA MET A 145 -18.61 -12.44 9.80
C MET A 145 -18.68 -13.28 11.07
N ILE A 146 -19.41 -12.83 12.11
CA ILE A 146 -19.57 -13.59 13.35
C ILE A 146 -20.47 -14.82 13.15
N SER A 147 -21.42 -14.76 12.21
CA SER A 147 -22.31 -15.89 11.92
C SER A 147 -21.60 -17.04 11.21
N GLU A 148 -20.61 -16.75 10.37
CA GLU A 148 -19.78 -17.78 9.70
C GLU A 148 -18.87 -18.53 10.68
N ILE A 149 -18.42 -17.88 11.76
CA ILE A 149 -17.53 -18.49 12.76
C ILE A 149 -18.26 -19.52 13.64
N ASN A 150 -19.58 -19.42 13.80
CA ASN A 150 -20.36 -20.26 14.71
C ASN A 150 -21.06 -21.45 14.00
N GLN A 151 -20.72 -21.73 12.74
CA GLN A 151 -21.30 -22.85 11.97
C GLN A 151 -20.38 -24.09 11.84
N ASP A 152 -19.20 -24.07 12.46
CA ASP A 152 -18.33 -25.24 12.70
C ASP A 152 -18.25 -25.58 14.20
#